data_AF-A0A151SIT0-F1
#
_entry.id   AF-A0A151SIT0-F1
#
_cell.length_a   1.000
_cell.length_b   1.000
_cell.length_c   1.000
_cell.angle_alpha   90.00
_cell.angle_beta   90.00
_cell.angle_gamma   90.00
#
_symmetry.space_group_name_H-M   'P 1'
#
loop_
_entity.id
_entity.type
_entity.pdbx_description
1 polymer ?
#
loop_
_entity_poly.entity_id
_entity_poly.type
_entity_poly.pdbx_seq_one_letter_code
_entity_poly.pdbx_strand_id
1 'polypeptide(L)'
;MRSVDAPFWKEAINDEINSLKINKTWFLTDFPPGCKSIGCKWVFRTDGFIDKFKARPVVIGYKQVEGVDFFDTYSPVCKVTTIRVLIALACVSNLKIHQMDVKTVFLNSDLEEEIYINQLEGFIEPGMENKVCKLVKSLYGLKQAPKQCHDKFDQVVSSYGFQFNNSDKCVYVKQFDDNSCVILCLYVDDILIFGSNLHVINDVKSFLSSNFEMKDLGLVDVILGIKLIKNHNGIVLTQSHYIEKY
;
A
#
# COMPACT_ATOMS: atom_id res chain seq x y z
N MET A 1 9.64 35.00 -3.98
CA MET A 1 9.04 34.79 -2.64
C MET A 1 9.13 33.29 -2.34
N ARG A 2 9.80 32.90 -1.25
CA ARG A 2 9.77 31.49 -0.79
C ARG A 2 8.41 31.27 -0.14
N SER A 3 7.65 30.28 -0.59
CA SER A 3 6.35 29.93 -0.01
C SER A 3 6.49 29.61 1.48
N VAL A 4 5.51 30.01 2.28
CA VAL A 4 5.40 29.64 3.71
C VAL A 4 5.39 28.13 3.91
N ASP A 5 4.96 27.37 2.90
CA ASP A 5 4.86 25.91 2.97
C ASP A 5 6.19 25.20 2.63
N ALA A 6 7.21 25.93 2.18
CA ALA A 6 8.47 25.35 1.73
C ALA A 6 9.19 24.47 2.77
N PRO A 7 9.19 24.78 4.08
CA PRO A 7 9.76 23.90 5.10
C PRO A 7 9.05 22.53 5.18
N PHE A 8 7.71 22.51 5.14
CA PHE A 8 6.94 21.28 5.23
C PHE A 8 7.13 20.37 4.01
N TRP A 9 7.24 20.96 2.81
CA TRP A 9 7.59 20.19 1.62
C TRP A 9 9.00 19.57 1.70
N LYS A 10 9.97 20.30 2.26
CA LYS A 10 11.33 19.77 2.45
C LYS A 10 11.37 18.62 3.44
N GLU A 11 10.62 18.73 4.53
CA GLU A 11 10.46 17.66 5.51
C GLU A 11 9.87 16.41 4.85
N ALA A 12 8.75 16.56 4.13
CA ALA A 12 8.11 15.45 3.42
C ALA A 12 9.03 14.78 2.37
N ILE A 13 9.83 15.57 1.65
CA ILE A 13 10.84 15.06 0.70
C ILE A 13 11.91 14.24 1.45
N ASN A 14 12.45 14.78 2.54
CA ASN A 14 13.53 14.14 3.29
C ASN A 14 13.06 12.82 3.92
N ASP A 15 11.85 12.81 4.49
CA ASP A 15 11.24 11.61 5.05
C ASP A 15 11.08 10.51 4.00
N GLU A 16 10.58 10.85 2.81
CA GLU A 16 10.41 9.88 1.72
C GLU A 16 11.77 9.36 1.22
N ILE A 17 12.77 10.22 1.03
CA ILE A 17 14.12 9.79 0.63
C ILE A 17 14.76 8.90 1.68
N ASN A 18 14.59 9.22 2.96
CA ASN A 18 15.08 8.39 4.06
C ASN A 18 14.42 7.02 4.05
N SER A 19 13.11 6.95 3.85
CA SER A 19 12.38 5.68 3.68
C SER A 19 12.94 4.86 2.52
N LEU A 20 13.17 5.49 1.36
CA LEU A 20 13.70 4.82 0.16
C LEU A 20 15.12 4.28 0.38
N LYS A 21 15.95 5.01 1.12
CA LYS A 21 17.31 4.59 1.52
C LYS A 21 17.29 3.43 2.50
N ILE A 22 16.48 3.52 3.57
CA ILE A 22 16.31 2.44 4.55
C ILE A 22 15.85 1.15 3.86
N ASN A 23 14.93 1.29 2.91
CA ASN A 23 14.41 0.17 2.13
C ASN A 23 15.34 -0.34 1.04
N LYS A 24 16.50 0.30 0.81
CA LYS A 24 17.45 -0.02 -0.27
C LYS A 24 16.76 -0.13 -1.64
N THR A 25 15.87 0.82 -1.92
CA THR A 25 14.97 0.78 -3.08
C THR A 25 15.73 0.73 -4.40
N TRP A 26 16.90 1.38 -4.46
CA TRP A 26 17.77 1.38 -5.62
C TRP A 26 19.24 1.53 -5.22
N PHE A 27 20.13 1.30 -6.20
CA PHE A 27 21.55 1.66 -6.11
C PHE A 27 22.01 2.35 -7.39
N LEU A 28 23.04 3.19 -7.26
CA LEU A 28 23.65 3.86 -8.41
C LEU A 28 24.52 2.89 -9.19
N THR A 29 24.38 2.89 -10.51
CA THR A 29 25.18 2.07 -11.40
C THR A 29 25.46 2.80 -12.72
N ASP A 30 26.46 2.33 -13.43
CA ASP A 30 26.77 2.79 -14.77
C ASP A 30 25.70 2.32 -15.74
N PHE A 31 25.47 3.11 -16.77
CA PHE A 31 24.44 2.82 -17.75
C PHE A 31 24.84 1.61 -18.60
N PRO A 32 24.04 0.52 -18.64
CA PRO A 32 24.37 -0.61 -19.49
C PRO A 32 24.28 -0.22 -20.97
N PRO A 33 25.19 -0.69 -21.84
CA PRO A 33 25.13 -0.42 -23.27
C PRO A 33 23.79 -0.89 -23.86
N GLY A 34 23.03 0.02 -24.47
CA GLY A 34 21.77 -0.29 -25.17
C GLY A 34 20.51 -0.27 -24.31
N CYS A 35 20.61 -0.10 -22.99
CA CYS A 35 19.45 0.11 -22.13
C CYS A 35 18.89 1.55 -22.27
N LYS A 36 17.68 1.79 -21.80
CA LYS A 36 17.10 3.13 -21.65
C LYS A 36 16.65 3.32 -20.22
N SER A 37 16.98 4.47 -19.62
CA SER A 37 16.44 4.83 -18.32
C SER A 37 15.04 5.45 -18.47
N ILE A 38 14.21 5.20 -17.48
CA ILE A 38 12.89 5.80 -17.36
C ILE A 38 13.00 7.06 -16.52
N GLY A 39 12.27 8.11 -16.89
CA GLY A 39 12.23 9.32 -16.07
C GLY A 39 11.56 9.07 -14.71
N CYS A 40 11.97 9.81 -13.69
CA CYS A 40 11.35 9.84 -12.38
C CYS A 40 11.11 11.31 -11.98
N LYS A 41 9.96 11.61 -11.35
CA LYS A 41 9.56 12.97 -10.99
C LYS A 41 8.92 13.02 -9.62
N TRP A 42 9.02 14.16 -8.95
CA TRP A 42 8.29 14.43 -7.73
C TRP A 42 6.80 14.69 -8.00
N VAL A 43 5.94 14.04 -7.22
CA VAL A 43 4.51 14.35 -7.10
C VAL A 43 4.23 14.83 -5.69
N PHE A 44 3.67 16.03 -5.58
CA PHE A 44 3.35 16.70 -4.33
C PHE A 44 1.85 16.71 -4.09
N ARG A 45 1.43 16.36 -2.87
CA ARG A 45 0.02 16.36 -2.47
C ARG A 45 -0.11 16.86 -1.03
N THR A 46 -1.10 17.72 -0.80
CA THR A 46 -1.63 18.03 0.53
C THR A 46 -2.92 17.24 0.74
N ASP A 47 -3.06 16.57 1.88
CA ASP A 47 -4.33 15.93 2.23
C ASP A 47 -5.25 17.04 2.77
N GLY A 48 -6.18 17.60 2.00
CA GLY A 48 -6.94 18.83 2.33
C GLY A 48 -7.77 18.88 3.64
N PHE A 49 -7.60 17.94 4.58
CA PHE A 49 -8.15 17.95 5.94
C PHE A 49 -7.10 18.01 7.05
N ILE A 50 -5.86 17.60 6.77
CA ILE A 50 -4.74 17.56 7.71
C ILE A 50 -3.60 18.28 7.00
N ASP A 51 -2.84 19.13 7.69
CA ASP A 51 -1.61 19.77 7.16
C ASP A 51 -0.48 18.74 6.92
N LYS A 52 -0.79 17.59 6.34
CA LYS A 52 0.13 16.53 6.00
C LYS A 52 0.53 16.68 4.54
N PHE A 53 1.76 17.15 4.38
CA PHE A 53 2.45 17.25 3.11
C PHE A 53 3.00 15.88 2.72
N LYS A 54 2.76 15.46 1.47
CA LYS A 54 3.26 14.21 0.91
C LYS A 54 4.02 14.49 -0.38
N ALA A 55 5.28 14.12 -0.41
CA ALA A 55 6.13 14.15 -1.60
C ALA A 55 6.49 12.72 -1.98
N ARG A 56 6.28 12.33 -3.24
CA ARG A 56 6.60 10.98 -3.71
C ARG A 56 7.40 11.02 -5.01
N PRO A 57 8.50 10.25 -5.14
CA PRO A 57 9.12 10.01 -6.42
C PRO A 57 8.27 9.01 -7.22
N VAL A 58 7.84 9.44 -8.40
CA VAL A 58 6.98 8.66 -9.29
C VAL A 58 7.71 8.43 -10.60
N VAL A 59 7.90 7.16 -10.93
CA VAL A 59 8.40 6.71 -12.23
C VAL A 59 7.38 7.07 -13.30
N ILE A 60 7.86 7.51 -14.45
CA ILE A 60 7.02 7.85 -15.60
C ILE A 60 6.60 6.55 -16.32
N GLY A 61 5.75 5.74 -15.67
CA GLY A 61 5.43 4.39 -16.12
C GLY A 61 4.75 4.28 -17.48
N TYR A 62 4.10 5.34 -17.98
CA TYR A 62 3.56 5.31 -19.35
C TYR A 62 4.66 5.19 -20.42
N LYS A 63 5.92 5.49 -20.08
CA LYS A 63 7.09 5.27 -20.94
C LYS A 63 7.66 3.85 -20.87
N GLN A 64 7.17 3.00 -19.96
CA GLN A 64 7.56 1.60 -19.91
C GLN A 64 7.01 0.83 -21.11
N VAL A 65 7.86 -0.04 -21.65
CA VAL A 65 7.60 -0.91 -22.80
C VAL A 65 7.27 -2.32 -22.32
N GLU A 66 6.13 -2.85 -22.76
CA GLU A 66 5.71 -4.23 -22.48
C GLU A 66 6.66 -5.23 -23.15
N GLY A 67 6.99 -6.32 -22.46
CA GLY A 67 7.96 -7.33 -22.91
C GLY A 67 9.42 -6.92 -22.71
N VAL A 68 9.67 -5.72 -22.18
CA VAL A 68 11.02 -5.23 -21.83
C VAL A 68 11.05 -4.80 -20.37
N ASP A 69 10.24 -3.79 -20.00
CA ASP A 69 10.23 -3.19 -18.66
C ASP A 69 9.20 -3.82 -17.71
N PHE A 70 8.24 -4.58 -18.26
CA PHE A 70 7.23 -5.35 -17.54
C PHE A 70 6.61 -6.40 -18.47
N PHE A 71 6.08 -7.48 -17.88
CA PHE A 71 5.40 -8.54 -18.63
C PHE A 71 3.93 -8.71 -18.25
N ASP A 72 3.60 -8.55 -16.97
CA ASP A 72 2.23 -8.61 -16.46
C ASP A 72 2.02 -7.50 -15.43
N THR A 73 0.83 -6.88 -15.48
CA THR A 73 0.43 -5.78 -14.60
C THR A 73 -0.84 -6.07 -13.84
N TYR A 74 -1.44 -7.25 -14.02
CA TYR A 74 -2.70 -7.58 -13.38
C TYR A 74 -2.53 -7.68 -11.86
N SER A 75 -3.24 -6.83 -11.14
CA SER A 75 -3.37 -6.89 -9.68
C SER A 75 -4.85 -6.93 -9.32
N PRO A 76 -5.30 -7.88 -8.48
CA PRO A 76 -6.68 -7.92 -8.06
C PRO A 76 -6.99 -6.73 -7.15
N VAL A 77 -8.22 -6.23 -7.25
CA VAL A 77 -8.75 -5.19 -6.36
C VAL A 77 -10.00 -5.72 -5.71
N CYS A 78 -10.07 -5.64 -4.38
CA CYS A 78 -11.23 -6.09 -3.64
C CYS A 78 -12.48 -5.34 -4.09
N LYS A 79 -13.54 -6.08 -4.39
CA LYS A 79 -14.80 -5.47 -4.82
C LYS A 79 -15.50 -4.83 -3.63
N VAL A 80 -16.08 -3.65 -3.84
CA VAL A 80 -16.92 -2.99 -2.81
C VAL A 80 -18.08 -3.90 -2.37
N THR A 81 -18.61 -4.72 -3.28
CA THR A 81 -19.63 -5.75 -2.95
C THR A 81 -19.10 -6.78 -1.95
N THR A 82 -17.85 -7.23 -2.12
CA THR A 82 -17.18 -8.16 -1.19
C THR A 82 -17.07 -7.54 0.19
N ILE A 83 -16.61 -6.28 0.28
CA ILE A 83 -16.52 -5.55 1.56
C ILE A 83 -17.89 -5.49 2.25
N ARG A 84 -18.96 -5.15 1.53
CA ARG A 84 -20.33 -5.11 2.08
C ARG A 84 -20.80 -6.47 2.58
N VAL A 85 -20.52 -7.53 1.83
CA VAL A 85 -20.86 -8.91 2.23
C VAL A 85 -20.10 -9.30 3.49
N LEU A 86 -18.80 -8.99 3.58
CA LEU A 86 -18.00 -9.27 4.79
C LEU A 86 -18.50 -8.50 6.02
N ILE A 87 -18.91 -7.23 5.84
CA ILE A 87 -19.53 -6.45 6.93
C ILE A 87 -20.85 -7.09 7.37
N ALA A 88 -21.70 -7.51 6.42
CA ALA A 88 -22.94 -8.22 6.75
C ALA A 88 -22.67 -9.55 7.48
N LEU A 89 -21.67 -10.32 7.03
CA LEU A 89 -21.23 -11.54 7.70
C LEU A 89 -20.74 -11.26 9.12
N ALA A 90 -19.98 -10.18 9.32
CA ALA A 90 -19.51 -9.77 10.62
C ALA A 90 -20.66 -9.45 11.58
N CYS A 91 -21.75 -8.84 11.10
CA CYS A 91 -22.96 -8.62 11.88
C CYS A 91 -23.60 -9.94 12.31
N VAL A 92 -23.78 -10.88 11.38
CA VAL A 92 -24.47 -12.16 11.64
C VAL A 92 -23.66 -13.07 12.55
N SER A 93 -22.34 -13.13 12.35
CA SER A 93 -21.42 -13.99 13.10
C SER A 93 -20.76 -13.28 14.30
N ASN A 94 -21.20 -12.06 14.63
CA ASN A 94 -20.66 -11.22 15.70
C ASN A 94 -19.12 -11.08 15.67
N LEU A 95 -18.55 -10.93 14.47
CA LEU A 95 -17.13 -10.69 14.29
C LEU A 95 -16.78 -9.24 14.64
N LYS A 96 -15.58 -9.03 15.16
CA LYS A 96 -15.00 -7.71 15.38
C LYS A 96 -14.28 -7.28 14.11
N ILE A 97 -14.47 -6.02 13.73
CA ILE A 97 -13.85 -5.45 12.52
C ILE A 97 -12.83 -4.43 12.98
N HIS A 98 -11.57 -4.71 12.67
CA HIS A 98 -10.45 -3.81 12.86
C HIS A 98 -9.88 -3.38 11.52
N GLN A 99 -9.13 -2.28 11.53
CA GLN A 99 -8.50 -1.76 10.33
C GLN A 99 -7.02 -1.48 10.60
N MET A 100 -6.19 -1.80 9.62
CA MET A 100 -4.81 -1.35 9.55
C MET A 100 -4.54 -0.73 8.19
N ASP A 101 -3.62 0.22 8.14
CA ASP A 101 -3.12 0.85 6.93
C ASP A 101 -1.66 0.43 6.76
N VAL A 102 -1.33 -0.12 5.59
CA VAL A 102 0.05 -0.47 5.25
C VAL A 102 0.70 0.78 4.69
N LYS A 103 1.73 1.29 5.37
CA LYS A 103 2.51 2.37 4.79
C LYS A 103 3.30 1.81 3.60
N THR A 104 3.18 2.52 2.47
CA THR A 104 4.07 2.38 1.32
C THR A 104 4.20 0.96 0.76
N VAL A 105 3.07 0.26 0.55
CA VAL A 105 3.05 -1.15 0.10
C VAL A 105 3.93 -1.41 -1.12
N PHE A 106 3.96 -0.47 -2.06
CA PHE A 106 4.78 -0.56 -3.27
C PHE A 106 6.29 -0.69 -2.97
N LEU A 107 6.79 0.03 -1.97
CA LEU A 107 8.22 0.10 -1.64
C LEU A 107 8.77 -1.16 -0.96
N ASN A 108 7.90 -2.12 -0.64
CA ASN A 108 8.26 -3.37 0.04
C ASN A 108 8.27 -4.58 -0.89
N SER A 109 7.87 -4.42 -2.15
CA SER A 109 7.85 -5.49 -3.13
C SER A 109 9.14 -5.52 -3.94
N ASP A 110 9.70 -6.72 -4.10
CA ASP A 110 10.90 -6.94 -4.90
C ASP A 110 10.55 -6.84 -6.39
N LEU A 111 11.49 -6.32 -7.21
CA LEU A 111 11.33 -6.27 -8.66
C LEU A 111 11.90 -7.53 -9.31
N GLU A 112 11.11 -8.17 -10.17
CA GLU A 112 11.59 -9.26 -11.03
C GLU A 112 12.34 -8.73 -12.25
N GLU A 113 11.88 -7.58 -12.78
CA GLU A 113 12.47 -6.94 -13.95
C GLU A 113 13.64 -6.02 -13.59
N GLU A 114 14.60 -5.94 -14.52
CA GLU A 114 15.72 -5.03 -14.39
C GLU A 114 15.32 -3.63 -14.89
N ILE A 115 15.06 -2.72 -13.96
CA ILE A 115 14.59 -1.36 -14.26
C ILE A 115 15.59 -0.30 -13.85
N TYR A 116 15.88 0.60 -14.79
CA TYR A 116 16.72 1.77 -14.56
C TYR A 116 15.90 3.05 -14.62
N ILE A 117 16.07 3.91 -13.64
CA ILE A 117 15.49 5.24 -13.63
C ILE A 117 16.56 6.32 -13.56
N ASN A 118 16.23 7.51 -14.07
CA ASN A 118 17.06 8.68 -13.87
C ASN A 118 17.16 9.01 -12.38
N GLN A 119 18.30 9.56 -11.97
CA GLN A 119 18.42 10.18 -10.66
C GLN A 119 17.35 11.27 -10.50
N LEU A 120 16.83 11.36 -9.29
CA LEU A 120 15.73 12.25 -8.98
C LEU A 120 16.22 13.70 -8.91
N GLU A 121 15.44 14.62 -9.46
CA GLU A 121 15.79 16.04 -9.44
C GLU A 121 15.96 16.55 -8.00
N GLY A 122 17.06 17.27 -7.76
CA GLY A 122 17.46 17.73 -6.43
C GLY A 122 18.18 16.68 -5.57
N PHE A 123 18.31 15.43 -6.03
CA PHE A 123 18.98 14.32 -5.35
C PHE A 123 19.97 13.59 -6.27
N ILE A 124 20.66 14.35 -7.12
CA ILE A 124 21.74 13.84 -7.97
C ILE A 124 23.01 13.76 -7.13
N GLU A 125 23.68 12.60 -7.14
CA GLU A 125 24.91 12.37 -6.39
C GLU A 125 26.08 13.12 -7.05
N PRO A 126 26.77 14.03 -6.34
CA PRO A 126 27.87 14.81 -6.92
C PRO A 126 29.02 13.92 -7.43
N GLY A 127 29.50 14.19 -8.65
CA GLY A 127 30.54 13.40 -9.32
C GLY A 127 30.04 12.08 -9.93
N MET A 128 28.75 11.78 -9.79
CA MET A 128 28.09 10.59 -10.34
C MET A 128 26.88 10.99 -11.19
N GLU A 129 26.87 12.20 -11.77
CA GLU A 129 25.71 12.78 -12.46
C GLU A 129 25.27 11.94 -13.67
N ASN A 130 26.22 11.22 -14.30
CA ASN A 130 25.96 10.35 -15.44
C ASN A 130 25.44 8.95 -15.04
N LYS A 131 25.37 8.63 -13.75
CA LYS A 131 24.86 7.34 -13.27
C LYS A 131 23.35 7.30 -13.24
N VAL A 132 22.82 6.08 -13.28
CA VAL A 132 21.38 5.80 -13.17
C VAL A 132 21.09 5.00 -11.92
N CYS A 133 19.86 5.10 -11.42
CA CYS A 133 19.38 4.28 -10.32
C CYS A 133 18.84 2.97 -10.87
N LYS A 134 19.49 1.84 -10.56
CA LYS A 134 18.92 0.51 -10.77
C LYS A 134 17.97 0.20 -9.61
N LEU A 135 16.69 0.02 -9.93
CA LEU A 135 15.69 -0.33 -8.94
C LEU A 135 15.88 -1.78 -8.47
N VAL A 136 15.75 -1.99 -7.17
CA VAL A 136 15.73 -3.30 -6.51
C VAL A 136 14.33 -3.61 -6.01
N LYS A 137 13.61 -2.57 -5.57
CA LYS A 137 12.22 -2.66 -5.11
C LYS A 137 11.32 -1.80 -5.98
N SER A 138 10.05 -2.16 -6.00
CA SER A 138 9.04 -1.47 -6.78
C SER A 138 8.86 -0.03 -6.29
N LEU A 139 8.55 0.88 -7.22
CA LEU A 139 8.43 2.31 -6.96
C LEU A 139 7.12 2.83 -7.56
N TYR A 140 6.59 3.93 -7.02
CA TYR A 140 5.35 4.52 -7.51
C TYR A 140 5.43 4.81 -9.00
N GLY A 141 4.31 4.61 -9.69
CA GLY A 141 4.19 4.89 -11.11
C GLY A 141 4.70 3.78 -12.03
N LEU A 142 5.39 2.75 -11.52
CA LEU A 142 5.64 1.54 -12.31
C LEU A 142 4.32 0.81 -12.58
N LYS A 143 4.15 0.33 -13.81
CA LYS A 143 2.92 -0.35 -14.27
C LYS A 143 2.63 -1.65 -13.50
N GLN A 144 3.67 -2.39 -13.14
CA GLN A 144 3.58 -3.67 -12.43
C GLN A 144 3.64 -3.55 -10.91
N ALA A 145 3.85 -2.34 -10.36
CA ALA A 145 3.95 -2.14 -8.91
C ALA A 145 2.74 -2.66 -8.12
N PRO A 146 1.47 -2.45 -8.56
CA PRO A 146 0.32 -3.01 -7.85
C PRO A 146 0.31 -4.54 -7.80
N LYS A 147 0.82 -5.21 -8.84
CA LYS A 147 0.89 -6.67 -8.91
C LYS A 147 1.92 -7.18 -7.93
N GLN A 148 3.15 -6.67 -8.00
CA GLN A 148 4.25 -7.09 -7.12
C GLN A 148 3.94 -6.85 -5.63
N CYS A 149 3.27 -5.74 -5.35
CA CYS A 149 2.72 -5.42 -4.04
C CYS A 149 1.73 -6.49 -3.54
N HIS A 150 0.75 -6.86 -4.37
CA HIS A 150 -0.22 -7.91 -4.03
C HIS A 150 0.44 -9.28 -3.88
N ASP A 151 1.33 -9.67 -4.80
CA ASP A 151 2.05 -10.95 -4.77
C ASP A 151 2.90 -11.07 -3.49
N LYS A 152 3.59 -10.00 -3.09
CA LYS A 152 4.36 -9.97 -1.84
C LYS A 152 3.45 -10.16 -0.62
N PHE A 153 2.31 -9.47 -0.60
CA PHE A 153 1.34 -9.60 0.47
C PHE A 153 0.78 -11.02 0.55
N ASP A 154 0.35 -11.59 -0.58
CA ASP A 154 -0.15 -12.96 -0.72
C ASP A 154 0.85 -13.99 -0.18
N GLN A 155 2.12 -13.89 -0.58
CA GLN A 155 3.18 -14.76 -0.08
C GLN A 155 3.35 -14.67 1.44
N VAL A 156 3.38 -13.46 2.00
CA VAL A 156 3.56 -13.24 3.43
C VAL A 156 2.38 -13.79 4.22
N VAL A 157 1.15 -13.45 3.86
CA VAL A 157 -0.03 -13.94 4.60
C VAL A 157 -0.23 -15.45 4.44
N SER A 158 0.05 -16.00 3.26
CA SER A 158 0.01 -17.44 3.01
C SER A 158 1.05 -18.20 3.85
N SER A 159 2.24 -17.62 4.05
CA SER A 159 3.27 -18.21 4.93
C SER A 159 2.81 -18.31 6.40
N TYR A 160 1.86 -17.47 6.79
CA TYR A 160 1.23 -17.49 8.11
C TYR A 160 -0.03 -18.37 8.16
N GLY A 161 -0.34 -19.12 7.08
CA GLY A 161 -1.44 -20.07 7.02
C GLY A 161 -2.79 -19.48 6.60
N PHE A 162 -2.81 -18.27 6.04
CA PHE A 162 -4.01 -17.77 5.37
C PHE A 162 -4.19 -18.44 4.00
N GLN A 163 -5.44 -18.62 3.58
CA GLN A 163 -5.80 -19.08 2.25
C GLN A 163 -6.67 -18.02 1.55
N PHE A 164 -6.36 -17.72 0.30
CA PHE A 164 -7.16 -16.78 -0.48
C PHE A 164 -8.54 -17.37 -0.80
N ASN A 165 -9.53 -16.49 -0.98
CA ASN A 165 -10.87 -16.85 -1.38
C ASN A 165 -10.97 -16.95 -2.92
N ASN A 166 -11.53 -18.04 -3.44
CA ASN A 166 -11.67 -18.23 -4.89
C ASN A 166 -12.60 -17.21 -5.58
N SER A 167 -13.50 -16.57 -4.83
CA SER A 167 -14.44 -15.56 -5.36
C SER A 167 -13.84 -14.16 -5.43
N ASP A 168 -12.87 -13.86 -4.54
CA ASP A 168 -12.16 -12.59 -4.47
C ASP A 168 -10.75 -12.79 -3.90
N LYS A 169 -9.73 -12.65 -4.76
CA LYS A 169 -8.31 -12.88 -4.42
C LYS A 169 -7.72 -11.85 -3.45
N CYS A 170 -8.48 -10.84 -3.07
CA CYS A 170 -8.11 -9.90 -2.03
C CYS A 170 -8.65 -10.28 -0.64
N VAL A 171 -9.41 -11.38 -0.55
CA VAL A 171 -9.93 -11.91 0.71
C VAL A 171 -9.15 -13.15 1.10
N TYR A 172 -8.71 -13.19 2.35
CA TYR A 172 -7.98 -14.31 2.92
C TYR A 172 -8.67 -14.81 4.17
N VAL A 173 -8.69 -16.12 4.38
CA VAL A 173 -9.31 -16.74 5.55
C VAL A 173 -8.29 -17.63 6.25
N LYS A 174 -8.25 -17.54 7.57
CA LYS A 174 -7.51 -18.46 8.44
C LYS A 174 -8.43 -18.94 9.56
N GLN A 175 -8.51 -20.25 9.72
CA GLN A 175 -9.14 -20.90 10.88
C GLN A 175 -8.04 -21.35 11.84
N PHE A 176 -8.32 -21.26 13.13
CA PHE A 176 -7.44 -21.69 14.20
C PHE A 176 -8.04 -22.93 14.89
N ASP A 177 -7.19 -23.66 15.62
CA ASP A 177 -7.56 -24.95 16.24
C ASP A 177 -8.67 -24.82 17.31
N ASP A 178 -8.82 -23.64 17.91
CA ASP A 178 -9.86 -23.32 18.90
C ASP A 178 -11.21 -22.92 18.28
N ASN A 179 -11.40 -23.20 16.98
CA ASN A 179 -12.52 -22.76 16.15
C ASN A 179 -12.64 -21.23 15.98
N SER A 180 -11.64 -20.45 16.41
CA SER A 180 -11.58 -19.03 16.07
C SER A 180 -11.20 -18.84 14.60
N CYS A 181 -11.54 -17.69 14.04
CA CYS A 181 -11.24 -17.39 12.64
C CYS A 181 -10.88 -15.92 12.46
N VAL A 182 -10.06 -15.67 11.45
CA VAL A 182 -9.77 -14.34 10.93
C VAL A 182 -9.99 -14.33 9.43
N ILE A 183 -10.69 -13.30 8.96
CA ILE A 183 -10.83 -12.96 7.55
C ILE A 183 -10.10 -11.63 7.34
N LEU A 184 -9.15 -11.62 6.41
CA LEU A 184 -8.50 -10.40 5.94
C LEU A 184 -9.14 -9.97 4.62
N CYS A 185 -9.33 -8.67 4.44
CA CYS A 185 -9.76 -8.08 3.20
C CYS A 185 -8.81 -6.93 2.87
N LEU A 186 -7.99 -7.13 1.85
CA LEU A 186 -7.02 -6.14 1.35
C LEU A 186 -7.69 -5.25 0.31
N TYR A 187 -7.75 -3.95 0.56
CA TYR A 187 -8.15 -2.96 -0.42
C TYR A 187 -7.01 -1.97 -0.62
N VAL A 188 -6.20 -2.19 -1.65
CA VAL A 188 -5.01 -1.36 -1.94
C VAL A 188 -4.11 -1.27 -0.71
N ASP A 189 -4.12 -0.14 0.02
CA ASP A 189 -3.30 0.10 1.22
C ASP A 189 -4.05 -0.22 2.54
N ASP A 190 -5.38 -0.31 2.50
CA ASP A 190 -6.23 -0.61 3.65
C ASP A 190 -6.41 -2.13 3.86
N ILE A 191 -6.24 -2.59 5.08
CA ILE A 191 -6.52 -3.97 5.50
C ILE A 191 -7.65 -3.97 6.52
N LEU A 192 -8.76 -4.60 6.16
CA LEU A 192 -9.79 -4.95 7.12
C LEU A 192 -9.52 -6.33 7.72
N ILE A 193 -9.62 -6.40 9.04
CA ILE A 193 -9.42 -7.61 9.84
C ILE A 193 -10.74 -7.94 10.54
N PHE A 194 -11.39 -9.00 10.10
CA PHE A 194 -12.59 -9.54 10.71
C PHE A 194 -12.20 -10.75 11.56
N GLY A 195 -12.33 -10.66 12.88
CA GLY A 195 -11.95 -11.76 13.77
C GLY A 195 -13.04 -12.13 14.76
N SER A 196 -13.10 -13.39 15.14
CA SER A 196 -14.08 -13.88 16.13
C SER A 196 -13.78 -13.34 17.54
N ASN A 197 -12.50 -13.15 17.88
CA ASN A 197 -12.08 -12.60 19.16
C ASN A 197 -10.87 -11.64 19.02
N LEU A 198 -10.58 -10.88 20.08
CA LEU A 198 -9.49 -9.90 20.05
C LEU A 198 -8.10 -10.54 20.09
N HIS A 199 -7.96 -11.75 20.62
CA HIS A 199 -6.68 -12.45 20.70
C HIS A 199 -6.14 -12.72 19.30
N VAL A 200 -6.92 -13.41 18.45
CA VAL A 200 -6.49 -13.70 17.07
C VAL A 200 -6.34 -12.46 16.20
N ILE A 201 -7.12 -11.40 16.47
CA ILE A 201 -6.94 -10.12 15.79
C ILE A 201 -5.59 -9.51 16.14
N ASN A 202 -5.24 -9.46 17.43
CA ASN A 202 -3.98 -8.88 17.89
C ASN A 202 -2.78 -9.70 17.43
N ASP A 203 -2.91 -11.03 17.36
CA ASP A 203 -1.87 -11.91 16.84
C ASP A 203 -1.59 -11.60 15.35
N VAL A 204 -2.65 -11.48 14.54
CA VAL A 204 -2.53 -11.13 13.12
C VAL A 204 -1.99 -9.70 12.94
N LYS A 205 -2.41 -8.74 13.76
CA LYS A 205 -1.86 -7.37 13.73
C LYS A 205 -0.36 -7.36 14.03
N SER A 206 0.07 -8.15 15.01
CA SER A 206 1.47 -8.28 15.40
C SER A 206 2.29 -8.91 14.27
N PHE A 207 1.76 -9.96 13.65
CA PHE A 207 2.35 -10.59 12.47
C PHE A 207 2.46 -9.63 11.28
N LEU A 208 1.42 -8.87 10.95
CA LEU A 208 1.49 -7.90 9.85
C LEU A 208 2.51 -6.81 10.15
N SER A 209 2.56 -6.33 11.40
CA SER A 209 3.51 -5.28 11.83
C SER A 209 4.96 -5.76 11.90
N SER A 210 5.21 -7.07 12.03
CA SER A 210 6.57 -7.61 11.95
C SER A 210 7.08 -7.76 10.52
N ASN A 211 6.19 -7.76 9.52
CA ASN A 211 6.52 -7.96 8.11
C ASN A 211 6.41 -6.68 7.27
N PHE A 212 5.57 -5.73 7.69
CA PHE A 212 5.30 -4.48 6.98
C PHE A 212 5.32 -3.30 7.95
N GLU A 213 5.60 -2.11 7.42
CA GLU A 213 5.41 -0.88 8.20
C GLU A 213 3.90 -0.58 8.30
N MET A 214 3.32 -0.92 9.44
CA MET A 214 1.87 -0.84 9.65
C MET A 214 1.47 0.36 10.49
N LYS A 215 0.29 0.90 10.21
CA LYS A 215 -0.45 1.81 11.09
C LYS A 215 -1.72 1.12 11.56
N ASP A 216 -1.82 0.84 12.85
CA ASP A 216 -3.06 0.33 13.44
C ASP A 216 -4.07 1.47 13.59
N LEU A 217 -5.24 1.32 12.97
CA LEU A 217 -6.35 2.27 13.05
C LEU A 217 -7.41 1.84 14.09
N GLY A 218 -7.21 0.69 14.74
CA GLY A 218 -8.08 0.21 15.81
C GLY A 218 -9.35 -0.43 15.27
N LEU A 219 -10.48 -0.11 15.90
CA LEU A 219 -11.81 -0.51 15.42
C LEU A 219 -12.11 0.26 14.14
N VAL A 220 -12.74 -0.40 13.16
CA VAL A 220 -13.13 0.27 11.92
C VAL A 220 -14.09 1.44 12.22
N ASP A 221 -13.76 2.62 11.70
CA ASP A 221 -14.62 3.81 11.74
C ASP A 221 -14.99 4.24 10.32
N VAL A 222 -14.01 4.39 9.43
CA VAL A 222 -14.22 4.80 8.04
C VAL A 222 -13.44 3.91 7.09
N ILE A 223 -14.13 3.35 6.08
CA ILE A 223 -13.52 2.63 4.96
C ILE A 223 -14.04 3.18 3.64
N LEU A 224 -13.14 3.57 2.73
CA LEU A 224 -13.50 4.11 1.41
C LEU A 224 -14.48 5.29 1.47
N GLY A 225 -14.31 6.14 2.50
CA GLY A 225 -15.20 7.28 2.75
C GLY A 225 -16.60 6.88 3.25
N ILE A 226 -16.82 5.60 3.58
CA ILE A 226 -18.04 5.09 4.21
C ILE A 226 -17.76 4.94 5.70
N LYS A 227 -18.51 5.68 6.51
CA LYS A 227 -18.48 5.55 7.97
C LYS A 227 -19.33 4.37 8.42
N LEU A 228 -18.78 3.57 9.33
CA LEU A 228 -19.42 2.41 9.95
C LEU A 228 -19.88 2.79 11.36
N ILE A 229 -21.18 2.70 11.60
CA ILE A 229 -21.77 2.96 12.92
C ILE A 229 -22.38 1.66 13.43
N LYS A 230 -21.74 1.05 14.42
CA LYS A 230 -22.24 -0.18 15.05
C LYS A 230 -23.27 0.16 16.13
N ASN A 231 -24.47 -0.38 15.98
CA ASN A 231 -25.59 -0.28 16.92
C ASN A 231 -25.97 -1.67 17.45
N HIS A 232 -26.88 -1.72 18.44
CA HIS A 232 -27.41 -2.97 19.00
C HIS A 232 -28.11 -3.86 17.96
N ASN A 233 -28.61 -3.29 16.86
CA ASN A 233 -29.34 -4.00 15.80
C ASN A 233 -28.51 -4.31 14.54
N GLY A 234 -27.24 -3.88 14.46
CA GLY A 234 -26.40 -4.10 13.28
C GLY A 234 -25.42 -2.96 13.01
N ILE A 235 -24.91 -2.89 11.77
CA ILE A 235 -23.95 -1.87 11.31
C ILE A 235 -24.64 -0.99 10.27
N VAL A 236 -24.64 0.32 10.51
CA VAL A 236 -25.10 1.34 9.57
C VAL A 236 -23.90 1.85 8.76
N LEU A 237 -24.07 1.92 7.44
CA LEU A 237 -23.10 2.48 6.50
C LEU A 237 -23.59 3.86 6.06
N THR A 238 -22.82 4.91 6.33
CA THR A 238 -23.16 6.29 5.94
C THR A 238 -22.02 6.99 5.22
N GLN A 239 -22.35 7.83 4.25
CA GLN A 239 -21.41 8.68 3.51
C GLN A 239 -21.72 10.17 3.74
N SER A 240 -22.37 10.53 4.86
CA SER A 240 -22.79 11.90 5.17
C SER A 240 -21.65 12.94 5.08
N HIS A 241 -20.41 12.52 5.36
CA HIS A 241 -19.21 13.34 5.16
C HIS A 241 -19.13 13.98 3.76
N TYR A 242 -19.55 13.28 2.70
CA TYR A 242 -19.50 13.83 1.34
C TYR A 242 -20.52 14.95 1.12
N ILE A 243 -21.61 14.96 1.88
CA ILE A 243 -22.65 16.00 1.82
C ILE A 243 -22.22 17.23 2.64
N GLU A 244 -21.61 17.02 3.81
CA GLU A 244 -21.12 18.09 4.70
C GLU A 244 -19.87 18.82 4.14
N LYS A 245 -19.29 18.32 3.04
CA LYS A 245 -18.07 18.83 2.39
C LYS A 245 -18.34 19.90 1.34
N TYR A 246 -19.61 20.22 1.07
CA TYR A 246 -20.07 21.27 0.16
C TYR A 246 -20.76 22.40 0.91
#